data_AF-A0A2T2UBD9-F1
#
_entry.id   AF-A0A2T2UBD9-F1
#
_cell.length_a   1.000
_cell.length_b   1.000
_cell.length_c   1.000
_cell.angle_alpha   90.00
_cell.angle_beta   90.00
_cell.angle_gamma   90.00
#
_symmetry.space_group_name_H-M   'P 1'
#
loop_
_entity.id
_entity.type
_entity.pdbx_description
1 polymer ?
#
loop_
_entity_poly.entity_id
_entity_poly.type
_entity_poly.pdbx_seq_one_letter_code
_entity_poly.pdbx_strand_id
1 'polypeptide(L)'
;VHFLGVWDTVKSVMETGERDFKAVLTDETAHAYHALAIDEQRAAFQPSLWSPSDTASTHSEQVWFPGVHADIGGGYPERGLANISLRWMLKKAVDCGLEIDAERLADARFQPDPGGKLHDSHSGGWIFLGSEAREITGADRVHEAAFTRMNDERVDYAPDNWPDETPKRVAERL
;
A
#
# COMPACT_ATOMS: atom_id res chain seq x y z
N VAL A 1 -8.59 -15.75 -12.73
CA VAL A 1 -9.03 -14.51 -12.06
C VAL A 1 -8.80 -13.34 -13.00
N HIS A 2 -9.80 -12.50 -13.27
CA HIS A 2 -9.62 -11.34 -14.17
C HIS A 2 -8.86 -10.21 -13.49
N PHE A 3 -9.28 -9.82 -12.28
CA PHE A 3 -8.66 -8.75 -11.50
C PHE A 3 -8.41 -9.21 -10.06
N LEU A 4 -7.20 -8.98 -9.56
CA LEU A 4 -6.80 -9.21 -8.17
C LEU A 4 -6.23 -7.91 -7.59
N GLY A 5 -6.96 -7.29 -6.67
CA GLY A 5 -6.49 -6.16 -5.88
C GLY A 5 -6.24 -6.57 -4.44
N VAL A 6 -5.04 -6.35 -3.93
CA VAL A 6 -4.69 -6.63 -2.54
C VAL A 6 -4.09 -5.39 -1.86
N TRP A 7 -4.36 -5.27 -0.56
CA TRP A 7 -3.79 -4.23 0.28
C TRP A 7 -2.89 -4.88 1.31
N ASP A 8 -1.63 -4.45 1.29
CA ASP A 8 -0.63 -4.67 2.31
C ASP A 8 -0.57 -6.10 2.86
N THR A 9 -0.53 -7.07 1.95
CA THR A 9 -0.41 -8.50 2.28
C THR A 9 0.76 -8.76 3.22
N VAL A 10 0.47 -9.26 4.42
CA VAL A 10 1.46 -9.70 5.42
C VAL A 10 1.31 -11.19 5.68
N LYS A 11 2.39 -11.84 6.13
CA LYS A 11 2.29 -13.21 6.67
C LYS A 11 1.49 -13.17 7.98
N SER A 12 0.86 -14.28 8.34
CA SER A 12 0.06 -14.35 9.58
C SER A 12 0.91 -13.93 10.78
N VAL A 13 0.43 -12.93 11.51
CA VAL A 13 1.04 -12.44 12.75
C VAL A 13 1.25 -13.64 13.68
N MET A 14 2.49 -13.88 14.10
CA MET A 14 2.91 -14.95 15.02
C MET A 14 3.12 -16.36 14.45
N GLU A 15 3.15 -16.58 13.13
CA GLU A 15 3.62 -17.87 12.60
C GLU A 15 5.17 -17.95 12.70
N THR A 16 5.67 -18.39 13.85
CA THR A 16 7.09 -18.64 14.13
C THR A 16 7.62 -19.93 13.47
N GLY A 17 7.05 -20.34 12.34
CA GLY A 17 7.29 -21.65 11.73
C GLY A 17 7.74 -21.55 10.28
N GLU A 18 8.51 -22.56 9.84
CA GLU A 18 9.14 -22.73 8.51
C GLU A 18 8.17 -22.81 7.30
N ARG A 19 6.91 -22.40 7.44
CA ARG A 19 6.00 -22.27 6.30
C ARG A 19 6.28 -20.94 5.64
N ASP A 20 7.22 -20.96 4.70
CA ASP A 20 7.48 -19.84 3.82
C ASP A 20 6.31 -19.67 2.85
N PHE A 21 5.21 -19.10 3.35
CA PHE A 21 4.09 -18.67 2.52
C PHE A 21 4.57 -17.50 1.67
N LYS A 22 5.09 -17.83 0.49
CA LYS A 22 5.41 -16.84 -0.52
C LYS A 22 4.10 -16.40 -1.19
N ALA A 23 3.85 -15.10 -1.23
CA ALA A 23 2.80 -14.55 -2.08
C ALA A 23 3.24 -14.75 -3.53
N VAL A 24 2.77 -15.83 -4.16
CA VAL A 24 3.09 -16.16 -5.55
C VAL A 24 1.90 -15.80 -6.42
N LEU A 25 2.13 -14.93 -7.40
CA LEU A 25 1.19 -14.74 -8.48
C LEU A 25 1.27 -15.92 -9.46
N THR A 26 0.12 -16.36 -9.97
CA THR A 26 0.04 -17.40 -10.98
C THR A 26 -0.45 -16.81 -12.30
N ASP A 27 -0.06 -17.41 -13.43
CA ASP A 27 -0.52 -17.01 -14.77
C ASP A 27 -2.06 -17.10 -14.96
N GLU A 28 -2.79 -17.70 -14.01
CA GLU A 28 -4.27 -17.66 -13.99
C GLU A 28 -4.86 -16.29 -13.63
N THR A 29 -4.03 -15.32 -13.19
CA THR A 29 -4.44 -13.95 -12.91
C THR A 29 -4.06 -13.04 -14.06
N ALA A 30 -5.03 -12.36 -14.67
CA ALA A 30 -4.75 -11.45 -15.78
C ALA A 30 -4.16 -10.11 -15.30
N HIS A 31 -4.78 -9.51 -14.27
CA HIS A 31 -4.36 -8.22 -13.71
C HIS A 31 -4.22 -8.30 -12.19
N ALA A 32 -3.06 -7.92 -11.65
CA ALA A 32 -2.75 -7.97 -10.22
C ALA A 32 -2.20 -6.63 -9.72
N TYR A 33 -2.76 -6.10 -8.65
CA TYR A 33 -2.39 -4.81 -8.08
C TYR A 33 -2.21 -4.92 -6.57
N HIS A 34 -1.11 -4.40 -6.05
CA HIS A 34 -0.78 -4.43 -4.61
C HIS A 34 -0.48 -3.03 -4.09
N ALA A 35 -1.29 -2.54 -3.15
CA ALA A 35 -1.01 -1.31 -2.42
C ALA A 35 -0.22 -1.63 -1.14
N LEU A 36 0.96 -1.03 -0.97
CA LEU A 36 1.91 -1.30 0.12
C LEU A 36 2.05 -0.09 1.06
N ALA A 37 2.17 -0.35 2.36
CA ALA A 37 2.39 0.68 3.39
C ALA A 37 3.88 1.05 3.53
N ILE A 38 4.21 2.34 3.47
CA ILE A 38 5.58 2.85 3.68
C ILE A 38 5.94 2.84 5.16
N ASP A 39 5.02 3.28 6.02
CA ASP A 39 5.32 3.68 7.40
C ASP A 39 5.07 2.57 8.43
N GLU A 40 4.69 1.37 7.99
CA GLU A 40 4.48 0.25 8.90
C GLU A 40 5.82 -0.30 9.39
N GLN A 41 6.01 -0.27 10.72
CA GLN A 41 7.27 -0.64 11.38
C GLN A 41 7.18 -1.89 12.25
N ARG A 42 5.99 -2.47 12.47
CA ARG A 42 5.88 -3.70 13.28
C ARG A 42 6.58 -4.84 12.55
N ALA A 43 7.57 -5.46 13.18
CA ALA A 43 8.35 -6.55 12.57
C ALA A 43 7.48 -7.74 12.14
N ALA A 44 6.37 -7.99 12.83
CA ALA A 44 5.39 -9.03 12.46
C ALA A 44 4.55 -8.69 11.20
N PHE A 45 4.69 -7.48 10.63
CA PHE A 45 3.92 -6.96 9.49
C PHE A 45 4.82 -6.67 8.28
N GLN A 46 5.90 -7.44 8.10
CA GLN A 46 6.68 -7.36 6.86
C GLN A 46 5.83 -7.76 5.65
N PRO A 47 5.86 -6.97 4.56
CA PRO A 47 5.02 -7.20 3.40
C PRO A 47 5.51 -8.42 2.62
N SER A 48 4.56 -9.18 2.09
CA SER A 48 4.84 -10.29 1.16
C SER A 48 4.82 -9.76 -0.28
N LEU A 49 5.98 -9.31 -0.77
CA LEU A 49 6.14 -8.79 -2.12
C LEU A 49 6.11 -9.89 -3.18
N TRP A 50 5.56 -9.59 -4.35
CA TRP A 50 5.63 -10.46 -5.53
C TRP A 50 6.99 -10.33 -6.21
N SER A 51 7.49 -11.44 -6.73
CA SER A 51 8.72 -11.45 -7.52
C SER A 51 8.42 -11.11 -8.98
N PRO A 52 9.28 -10.33 -9.66
CA PRO A 52 9.16 -10.10 -11.11
C PRO A 52 9.18 -11.38 -11.95
N SER A 53 9.73 -12.48 -11.42
CA SER A 53 9.77 -13.78 -12.09
C SER A 53 8.54 -14.67 -11.83
N ASP A 54 7.61 -14.25 -10.98
CA ASP A 54 6.49 -15.11 -10.58
C ASP A 54 5.52 -15.37 -11.74
N THR A 55 5.48 -14.52 -12.79
CA THR A 55 4.59 -14.71 -13.94
C THR A 55 5.17 -14.14 -15.24
N ALA A 56 4.91 -14.80 -16.37
CA ALA A 56 5.30 -14.30 -17.69
C ALA A 56 4.17 -13.55 -18.40
N SER A 57 2.91 -13.80 -17.99
CA SER A 57 1.72 -13.33 -18.69
C SER A 57 0.80 -12.43 -17.86
N THR A 58 0.97 -12.36 -16.54
CA THR A 58 0.17 -11.49 -15.66
C THR A 58 0.65 -10.05 -15.73
N HIS A 59 -0.29 -9.12 -15.90
CA HIS A 59 0.00 -7.70 -15.69
C HIS A 59 -0.03 -7.40 -14.19
N SER A 60 1.14 -7.21 -13.57
CA SER A 60 1.26 -6.93 -12.14
C SER A 60 1.84 -5.54 -11.84
N GLU A 61 1.29 -4.84 -10.84
CA GLU A 61 1.85 -3.60 -10.33
C GLU A 61 1.79 -3.54 -8.79
N GLN A 62 2.94 -3.27 -8.16
CA GLN A 62 3.06 -3.05 -6.71
C GLN A 62 3.41 -1.57 -6.49
N VAL A 63 2.67 -0.87 -5.64
CA VAL A 63 2.86 0.57 -5.40
C VAL A 63 2.84 0.86 -3.90
N TRP A 64 3.81 1.64 -3.45
CA TRP A 64 3.96 2.10 -2.07
C TRP A 64 3.21 3.40 -1.82
N PHE A 65 2.52 3.49 -0.68
CA PHE A 65 1.67 4.59 -0.26
C PHE A 65 2.06 5.08 1.14
N PRO A 66 1.92 6.40 1.43
CA PRO A 66 2.13 6.91 2.78
C PRO A 66 1.04 6.41 3.72
N GLY A 67 1.43 5.88 4.88
CA GLY A 67 0.55 5.24 5.85
C GLY A 67 1.15 3.95 6.42
N VAL A 68 0.67 3.57 7.61
CA VAL A 68 0.83 2.21 8.17
C VAL A 68 -0.19 1.23 7.57
N HIS A 69 -0.13 -0.05 7.94
CA HIS A 69 -0.98 -1.13 7.37
C HIS A 69 -2.46 -0.75 7.22
N ALA A 70 -3.09 -0.24 8.29
CA ALA A 70 -4.51 0.15 8.29
C ALA A 70 -4.77 1.56 7.70
N ASP A 71 -3.74 2.39 7.52
CA ASP A 71 -3.84 3.61 6.70
C ASP A 71 -3.82 3.27 5.20
N ILE A 72 -3.42 2.05 4.80
CA ILE A 72 -3.49 1.60 3.41
C ILE A 72 -4.68 0.70 3.17
N GLY A 73 -4.93 -0.30 4.02
CA GLY A 73 -6.06 -1.23 3.88
C GLY A 73 -7.40 -0.69 4.38
N GLY A 74 -7.38 0.41 5.14
CA GLY A 74 -8.53 0.90 5.88
C GLY A 74 -8.71 0.18 7.22
N GLY A 75 -9.28 0.88 8.20
CA GLY A 75 -9.48 0.36 9.56
C GLY A 75 -9.56 1.45 10.62
N TYR A 76 -8.99 2.62 10.32
CA TYR A 76 -9.10 3.80 11.18
C TYR A 76 -10.32 4.68 10.86
N PRO A 77 -10.81 5.49 11.83
CA PRO A 77 -11.84 6.49 11.60
C PRO A 77 -11.41 7.58 10.61
N GLU A 78 -10.17 8.05 10.70
CA GLU A 78 -9.56 9.00 9.79
C GLU A 78 -9.07 8.27 8.53
N ARG A 79 -9.77 8.48 7.41
CA ARG A 79 -9.60 7.68 6.19
C ARG A 79 -8.80 8.36 5.09
N GLY A 80 -8.27 9.56 5.35
CA GLY A 80 -7.61 10.38 4.34
C GLY A 80 -6.54 9.63 3.54
N LEU A 81 -5.66 8.90 4.25
CA LEU A 81 -4.62 8.08 3.63
C LEU A 81 -5.20 6.81 2.97
N ALA A 82 -6.11 6.09 3.64
CA ALA A 82 -6.73 4.88 3.10
C ALA A 82 -7.55 5.12 1.84
N ASN A 83 -8.13 6.32 1.71
CA ASN A 83 -8.87 6.71 0.52
C ASN A 83 -7.96 6.92 -0.69
N ILE A 84 -6.65 7.18 -0.50
CA ILE A 84 -5.68 7.30 -1.59
C ILE A 84 -5.47 5.94 -2.26
N SER A 85 -5.12 4.93 -1.47
CA SER A 85 -4.92 3.56 -1.96
C SER A 85 -6.23 2.95 -2.49
N LEU A 86 -7.37 3.24 -1.85
CA LEU A 86 -8.68 2.83 -2.34
C LEU A 86 -8.95 3.41 -3.73
N ARG A 87 -8.77 4.71 -3.93
CA ARG A 87 -9.06 5.37 -5.22
C ARG A 87 -8.13 4.88 -6.33
N TRP A 88 -6.86 4.65 -6.01
CA TRP A 88 -5.93 4.01 -6.92
C TRP A 88 -6.42 2.61 -7.33
N MET A 89 -6.76 1.74 -6.37
CA MET A 89 -7.22 0.39 -6.67
C MET A 89 -8.53 0.38 -7.47
N LEU A 90 -9.47 1.26 -7.11
CA LEU A 90 -10.73 1.42 -7.83
C LEU A 90 -10.49 1.84 -9.27
N LYS A 91 -9.54 2.75 -9.53
CA LYS A 91 -9.16 3.11 -10.88
C LYS A 91 -8.62 1.91 -11.66
N LYS A 92 -7.74 1.11 -11.07
CA LYS A 92 -7.25 -0.12 -11.72
C LYS A 92 -8.37 -1.09 -12.06
N ALA A 93 -9.33 -1.25 -11.14
CA ALA A 93 -10.48 -2.10 -11.35
C ALA A 93 -11.40 -1.57 -12.47
N VAL A 94 -11.63 -0.26 -12.55
CA VAL A 94 -12.40 0.39 -13.63
C VAL A 94 -11.70 0.22 -14.97
N ASP A 95 -10.39 0.41 -15.03
CA ASP A 95 -9.60 0.19 -16.25
C ASP A 95 -9.67 -1.28 -16.71
N CYS A 96 -10.02 -2.21 -15.80
CA CYS A 96 -10.29 -3.63 -16.08
C CYS A 96 -11.77 -3.97 -16.28
N GLY A 97 -12.67 -2.97 -16.30
CA GLY A 97 -14.10 -3.11 -16.61
C GLY A 97 -15.04 -3.15 -15.40
N LEU A 98 -14.59 -2.86 -14.18
CA LEU A 98 -15.48 -2.74 -13.02
C LEU A 98 -16.30 -1.44 -13.12
N GLU A 99 -17.62 -1.55 -13.00
CA GLU A 99 -18.50 -0.39 -12.86
C GLU A 99 -18.53 0.07 -11.40
N ILE A 100 -18.39 1.38 -11.17
CA ILE A 100 -18.42 2.00 -9.85
C ILE A 100 -19.55 3.01 -9.77
N ASP A 101 -20.24 3.01 -8.63
CA ASP A 101 -21.16 4.08 -8.25
C ASP A 101 -20.38 5.37 -7.93
N ALA A 102 -20.29 6.24 -8.93
CA ALA A 102 -19.57 7.51 -8.83
C ALA A 102 -20.21 8.48 -7.81
N GLU A 103 -21.54 8.43 -7.63
CA GLU A 103 -22.22 9.28 -6.64
C GLU A 103 -21.82 8.89 -5.22
N ARG A 104 -21.76 7.58 -4.95
CA ARG A 104 -21.28 7.08 -3.67
C ARG A 104 -19.82 7.42 -3.42
N LEU A 105 -18.97 7.39 -4.45
CA LEU A 105 -17.55 7.74 -4.33
C LEU A 105 -17.32 9.26 -4.14
N ALA A 106 -18.27 10.09 -4.58
CA ALA A 106 -18.23 11.53 -4.37
C ALA A 106 -18.51 11.96 -2.92
N ASP A 107 -18.99 11.06 -2.06
CA ASP A 107 -19.20 11.32 -0.63
C ASP A 107 -17.90 11.75 0.07
N ALA A 108 -18.02 12.69 1.01
CA ALA A 108 -16.89 13.23 1.78
C ALA A 108 -16.06 12.14 2.48
N ARG A 109 -16.68 11.02 2.87
CA ARG A 109 -16.04 9.89 3.55
C ARG A 109 -15.00 9.16 2.69
N PHE A 110 -15.05 9.31 1.37
CA PHE A 110 -14.12 8.67 0.41
C PHE A 110 -13.14 9.67 -0.22
N GLN A 111 -13.06 10.89 0.29
CA GLN A 111 -12.09 11.86 -0.22
C GLN A 111 -10.68 11.53 0.29
N PRO A 112 -9.68 11.48 -0.60
CA PRO A 112 -8.29 11.26 -0.24
C PRO A 112 -7.71 12.54 0.37
N ASP A 113 -6.80 12.39 1.33
CA ASP A 113 -6.05 13.51 1.90
C ASP A 113 -4.59 13.09 2.17
N PRO A 114 -3.63 13.49 1.31
CA PRO A 114 -2.21 13.23 1.53
C PRO A 114 -1.68 13.82 2.84
N GLY A 115 -2.26 14.91 3.36
CA GLY A 115 -1.93 15.50 4.66
C GLY A 115 -2.78 14.96 5.81
N GLY A 116 -3.54 13.89 5.58
CA GLY A 116 -4.34 13.21 6.59
C GLY A 116 -3.48 12.66 7.74
N LYS A 117 -4.13 12.25 8.81
CA LYS A 117 -3.47 11.68 9.99
C LYS A 117 -2.72 10.39 9.63
N LEU A 118 -1.43 10.36 9.93
CA LEU A 118 -0.64 9.13 9.97
C LEU A 118 -0.77 8.51 11.36
N HIS A 119 -1.18 7.26 11.43
CA HIS A 119 -1.36 6.56 12.70
C HIS A 119 -0.08 5.84 13.13
N ASP A 120 0.15 5.78 14.44
CA ASP A 120 1.22 4.96 15.02
C ASP A 120 0.68 3.57 15.37
N SER A 121 0.95 2.59 14.51
CA SER A 121 0.59 1.20 14.72
C SER A 121 1.57 0.46 15.65
N HIS A 122 2.78 0.98 15.85
CA HIS A 122 3.84 0.39 16.66
C HIS A 122 3.76 0.90 18.12
N SER A 123 2.59 0.71 18.72
CA SER A 123 2.29 1.17 20.08
C SER A 123 1.83 0.02 21.00
N GLY A 124 1.92 0.24 22.31
CA GLY A 124 1.51 -0.73 23.31
C GLY A 124 2.32 -2.04 23.24
N GLY A 125 1.62 -3.18 23.20
CA GLY A 125 2.25 -4.51 23.16
C GLY A 125 3.13 -4.77 21.92
N TRP A 126 2.89 -4.05 20.82
CA TRP A 126 3.68 -4.19 19.59
C TRP A 126 5.13 -3.77 19.76
N ILE A 127 5.41 -2.84 20.68
CA ILE A 127 6.78 -2.37 20.97
C ILE A 127 7.70 -3.52 21.38
N PHE A 128 7.17 -4.51 22.12
CA PHE A 128 7.94 -5.66 22.59
C PHE A 128 8.12 -6.76 21.53
N LEU A 129 7.41 -6.67 20.40
CA LEU A 129 7.48 -7.64 19.31
C LEU A 129 8.44 -7.21 18.18
N GLY A 130 9.15 -6.10 18.38
CA GLY A 130 10.20 -5.62 17.48
C GLY A 130 9.73 -4.61 16.44
N SER A 131 10.67 -3.76 16.05
CA SER A 131 10.51 -2.77 14.99
C SER A 131 11.48 -3.08 13.86
N GLU A 132 10.96 -3.05 12.62
CA GLU A 132 11.74 -3.26 11.41
C GLU A 132 11.11 -2.41 10.29
N ALA A 133 11.88 -1.43 9.81
CA ALA A 133 11.46 -0.59 8.69
C ALA A 133 11.46 -1.40 7.39
N ARG A 134 10.48 -1.13 6.53
CA ARG A 134 10.34 -1.83 5.25
C ARG A 134 11.38 -1.37 4.25
N GLU A 135 11.89 -2.29 3.45
CA GLU A 135 12.84 -1.98 2.38
C GLU A 135 12.11 -1.41 1.14
N ILE A 136 12.49 -0.20 0.74
CA ILE A 136 12.02 0.46 -0.49
C ILE A 136 13.27 0.84 -1.30
N THR A 137 13.25 0.58 -2.60
CA THR A 137 14.37 0.83 -3.51
C THR A 137 14.01 1.84 -4.59
N GLY A 138 15.01 2.40 -5.27
CA GLY A 138 14.78 3.27 -6.45
C GLY A 138 14.06 2.58 -7.60
N ALA A 139 14.10 1.25 -7.65
CA ALA A 139 13.41 0.45 -8.67
C ALA A 139 11.89 0.36 -8.43
N ASP A 140 11.44 0.57 -7.19
CA ASP A 140 10.06 0.47 -6.76
C ASP A 140 9.21 1.64 -7.26
N ARG A 141 7.89 1.44 -7.19
CA ARG A 141 6.89 2.45 -7.53
C ARG A 141 6.30 3.05 -6.26
N VAL A 142 6.34 4.37 -6.15
CA VAL A 142 5.74 5.10 -5.03
C VAL A 142 4.66 6.03 -5.56
N HIS A 143 3.49 6.01 -4.92
CA HIS A 143 2.37 6.86 -5.29
C HIS A 143 2.69 8.34 -5.04
N GLU A 144 2.21 9.23 -5.91
CA GLU A 144 2.47 10.68 -5.84
C GLU A 144 2.12 11.29 -4.48
N ALA A 145 1.14 10.70 -3.79
CA ALA A 145 0.72 11.13 -2.47
C ALA A 145 1.85 11.17 -1.43
N ALA A 146 2.81 10.24 -1.49
CA ALA A 146 3.96 10.28 -0.56
C ALA A 146 4.80 11.54 -0.79
N PHE A 147 5.07 11.86 -2.05
CA PHE A 147 5.81 13.07 -2.42
C PHE A 147 5.02 14.34 -2.11
N THR A 148 3.70 14.34 -2.34
CA THR A 148 2.82 15.47 -1.97
C THR A 148 2.88 15.68 -0.46
N ARG A 149 2.76 14.62 0.32
CA ARG A 149 2.82 14.65 1.78
C ARG A 149 4.15 15.18 2.32
N MET A 150 5.28 14.80 1.72
CA MET A 150 6.60 15.33 2.07
C MET A 150 6.74 16.85 1.89
N ASN A 151 5.94 17.43 1.00
CA ASN A 151 5.95 18.87 0.71
C ASN A 151 4.72 19.59 1.29
N ASP A 152 3.91 18.90 2.09
CA ASP A 152 2.67 19.45 2.65
C ASP A 152 2.97 20.14 3.98
N GLU A 153 2.84 21.46 4.02
CA GLU A 153 3.13 22.29 5.21
C GLU A 153 2.29 21.92 6.45
N ARG A 154 1.20 21.15 6.28
CA ARG A 154 0.35 20.68 7.38
C ARG A 154 1.01 19.57 8.21
N VAL A 155 2.02 18.89 7.68
CA VAL A 155 2.65 17.72 8.30
C VAL A 155 4.17 17.76 8.14
N ASP A 156 4.89 17.21 9.12
CA ASP A 156 6.32 16.95 9.00
C ASP A 156 6.51 15.47 8.64
N TYR A 157 6.69 15.17 7.36
CA TYR A 157 6.73 13.80 6.85
C TYR A 157 8.03 13.53 6.09
N ALA A 158 8.92 12.78 6.76
CA ALA A 158 10.18 12.28 6.23
C ALA A 158 10.34 10.81 6.66
N PRO A 159 9.90 9.83 5.83
CA PRO A 159 9.98 8.42 6.19
C PRO A 159 11.44 7.95 6.24
N ASP A 160 11.81 7.26 7.33
CA ASP A 160 13.18 6.84 7.61
C ASP A 160 13.73 5.80 6.61
N ASN A 161 12.85 5.08 5.92
CA ASN A 161 13.18 4.08 4.91
C ASN A 161 13.14 4.61 3.47
N TRP A 162 13.17 5.94 3.30
CA TRP A 162 13.22 6.51 1.97
C TRP A 162 14.57 6.22 1.30
N PRO A 163 14.60 5.67 0.07
CA PRO A 163 15.86 5.33 -0.59
C PRO A 163 16.61 6.57 -1.08
N ASP A 164 17.93 6.45 -1.15
CA ASP A 164 18.83 7.46 -1.72
C ASP A 164 18.48 7.74 -3.20
N GLU A 165 18.22 6.69 -3.97
CA GLU A 165 17.72 6.81 -5.34
C GLU A 165 16.21 7.05 -5.32
N THR A 166 15.75 8.16 -5.91
CA THR A 166 14.33 8.51 -5.92
C THR A 166 13.50 7.43 -6.64
N PRO A 167 12.48 6.84 -5.97
CA PRO A 167 11.64 5.80 -6.57
C PRO A 167 10.83 6.30 -7.76
N LYS A 168 10.34 5.36 -8.57
CA LYS A 168 9.48 5.67 -9.72
C LYS A 168 8.13 6.21 -9.23
N ARG A 169 7.85 7.47 -9.55
CA ARG A 169 6.57 8.09 -9.19
C ARG A 169 5.42 7.52 -10.02
N VAL A 170 4.34 7.13 -9.34
CA VAL A 170 3.04 6.80 -9.95
C VAL A 170 2.06 7.92 -9.63
N ALA A 171 1.57 8.59 -10.68
CA ALA A 171 0.55 9.63 -10.57
C ALA A 171 -0.68 9.17 -11.35
N GLU A 172 -1.85 9.24 -10.73
CA GLU A 172 -3.10 8.91 -11.38
C GLU A 172 -4.12 10.01 -11.15
N ARG A 173 -4.59 10.60 -12.25
CA ARG A 173 -5.79 11.43 -12.24
C ARG A 173 -6.98 10.49 -12.39
N LEU A 174 -7.94 10.61 -11.48
CA LEU A 174 -9.31 10.16 -11.73
C LEU A 174 -10.01 11.17 -12.64
#